data_AF-A0A2P0QID3-F1
#
_entry.id   AF-A0A2P0QID3-F1
#
_cell.length_a   1.000
_cell.length_b   1.000
_cell.length_c   1.000
_cell.angle_alpha   90.00
_cell.angle_beta   90.00
_cell.angle_gamma   90.00
#
_symmetry.space_group_name_H-M   'P 1'
#
loop_
_entity.id
_entity.type
_entity.pdbx_description
1 polymer ?
#
loop_
_entity_poly.entity_id
_entity_poly.type
_entity_poly.pdbx_seq_one_letter_code
_entity_poly.pdbx_strand_id
1 'polypeptide(L)'
;MDFKTRFQLVLNKFKKSPPQITTKYLYFLGGFLEGEGCLCVSIKNKQNKKIRVDPEFNICQHQKGIIHLIGFMFFFKTGGISFKTGSNATYVYKITNRKALKEKFIPYYKKYVFPFASQEKNQRFYIFQKIIDLFEQKVHLNKKGLAFQILPLVYEMSDNRKKTLKQLQDSVLIDY
;
A
#
# COMPACT_ATOMS: atom_id res chain seq x y z
N MET A 1 5.74 -14.66 14.13
CA MET A 1 5.92 -15.52 12.93
C MET A 1 6.73 -14.75 11.90
N ASP A 2 7.85 -15.29 11.47
CA ASP A 2 8.74 -14.70 10.46
C ASP A 2 8.15 -14.78 9.03
N PHE A 3 8.85 -14.17 8.05
CA PHE A 3 8.41 -14.16 6.65
C PHE A 3 8.39 -15.56 6.01
N LYS A 4 9.41 -16.39 6.24
CA LYS A 4 9.56 -17.71 5.61
C LYS A 4 8.40 -18.60 6.02
N THR A 5 8.09 -18.63 7.31
CA THR A 5 6.96 -19.39 7.86
C THR A 5 5.63 -18.92 7.25
N ARG A 6 5.38 -17.60 7.24
CA ARG A 6 4.13 -17.04 6.70
C ARG A 6 3.99 -17.23 5.18
N PHE A 7 5.09 -17.19 4.44
CA PHE A 7 5.09 -17.46 3.01
C PHE A 7 4.84 -18.94 2.71
N GLN A 8 5.42 -19.86 3.49
CA GLN A 8 5.18 -21.28 3.34
C GLN A 8 3.70 -21.65 3.58
N LEU A 9 3.05 -21.02 4.57
CA LEU A 9 1.62 -21.21 4.80
C LEU A 9 0.77 -20.81 3.58
N VAL A 10 1.15 -19.74 2.87
CA VAL A 10 0.48 -19.33 1.63
C VAL A 10 0.67 -20.38 0.53
N LEU A 11 1.91 -20.84 0.31
CA LEU A 11 2.19 -21.86 -0.71
C LEU A 11 1.40 -23.14 -0.46
N ASN A 12 1.39 -23.62 0.79
CA ASN A 12 0.66 -24.82 1.20
C ASN A 12 -0.85 -24.63 1.00
N LYS A 13 -1.41 -23.48 1.40
CA LYS A 13 -2.85 -23.19 1.24
C LYS A 13 -3.31 -23.29 -0.20
N PHE A 14 -2.53 -22.78 -1.15
CA PHE A 14 -2.91 -22.75 -2.56
C PHE A 14 -2.32 -23.90 -3.39
N LYS A 15 -1.52 -24.78 -2.79
CA LYS A 15 -0.80 -25.86 -3.47
C LYS A 15 -0.01 -25.34 -4.67
N LYS A 16 0.77 -24.27 -4.46
CA LYS A 16 1.58 -23.60 -5.51
C LYS A 16 3.05 -23.51 -5.09
N SER A 17 3.92 -23.43 -6.08
CA SER A 17 5.30 -22.96 -5.95
C SER A 17 5.41 -21.48 -6.35
N PRO A 18 6.42 -20.74 -5.86
CA PRO A 18 6.67 -19.39 -6.33
C PRO A 18 7.04 -19.39 -7.83
N PRO A 19 6.59 -18.38 -8.60
CA PRO A 19 7.02 -18.21 -9.98
C PRO A 19 8.51 -17.84 -10.05
N GLN A 20 9.16 -18.18 -11.16
CA GLN A 20 10.53 -17.74 -11.42
C GLN A 20 10.55 -16.22 -11.63
N ILE A 21 11.44 -15.54 -10.91
CA ILE A 21 11.60 -14.09 -11.03
C ILE A 21 12.62 -13.79 -12.13
N THR A 22 12.12 -13.49 -13.33
CA THR A 22 12.91 -12.99 -14.46
C THR A 22 12.61 -11.52 -14.71
N THR A 23 13.47 -10.82 -15.45
CA THR A 23 13.21 -9.42 -15.85
C THR A 23 11.89 -9.27 -16.59
N LYS A 24 11.58 -10.19 -17.53
CA LYS A 24 10.30 -10.21 -18.26
C LYS A 24 9.11 -10.34 -17.29
N TYR A 25 9.23 -11.19 -16.28
CA TYR A 25 8.19 -11.34 -15.27
C TYR A 25 8.01 -10.09 -14.40
N LEU A 26 9.08 -9.36 -14.09
CA LEU A 26 8.99 -8.08 -13.36
C LEU A 26 8.30 -6.99 -14.20
N TYR A 27 8.55 -6.91 -15.51
CA TYR A 27 7.77 -6.03 -16.38
C TYR A 27 6.30 -6.44 -16.46
N PHE A 28 6.01 -7.73 -16.56
CA PHE A 28 4.63 -8.23 -16.50
C PHE A 28 3.94 -7.84 -15.20
N LEU A 29 4.58 -8.07 -14.04
CA LEU A 29 4.05 -7.64 -12.75
C LEU A 29 3.91 -6.11 -12.66
N GLY A 30 4.74 -5.35 -13.37
CA GLY A 30 4.64 -3.90 -13.49
C GLY A 30 3.33 -3.48 -14.17
N GLY A 31 3.04 -4.06 -15.34
CA GLY A 31 1.76 -3.84 -16.04
C GLY A 31 0.56 -4.34 -15.24
N PHE A 32 0.69 -5.49 -14.56
CA PHE A 32 -0.35 -6.01 -13.67
C PHE A 32 -0.66 -5.06 -12.51
N LEU A 33 0.37 -4.44 -11.93
CA LEU A 33 0.21 -3.43 -10.88
C LEU A 33 -0.46 -2.17 -11.42
N GLU A 34 -0.11 -1.71 -12.63
CA GLU A 34 -0.79 -0.58 -13.26
C GLU A 34 -2.30 -0.82 -13.36
N GLY A 35 -2.71 -2.01 -13.82
CA GLY A 35 -4.12 -2.39 -13.91
C GLY A 35 -4.81 -2.60 -12.55
N GLU A 36 -4.26 -3.46 -11.68
CA GLU A 36 -4.95 -4.01 -10.50
C GLU A 36 -4.50 -3.39 -9.16
N GLY A 37 -3.43 -2.59 -9.15
CA GLY A 37 -2.84 -2.04 -7.93
C GLY A 37 -3.55 -0.79 -7.41
N CYS A 38 -3.79 -0.74 -6.09
CA CYS A 38 -4.14 0.48 -5.36
C CYS A 38 -2.97 1.01 -4.53
N LEU A 39 -2.74 2.32 -4.63
CA LEU A 39 -2.07 3.12 -3.61
C LEU A 39 -3.12 3.84 -2.79
N CYS A 40 -3.20 3.47 -1.52
CA CYS A 40 -4.32 3.79 -0.66
C CYS A 40 -3.75 4.34 0.66
N VAL A 41 -4.26 5.46 1.17
CA VAL A 41 -3.84 6.03 2.47
C VAL A 41 -5.05 6.19 3.39
N SER A 42 -5.12 5.32 4.41
CA SER A 42 -6.23 5.28 5.35
C SER A 42 -6.02 6.23 6.52
N ILE A 43 -7.11 6.80 7.05
CA ILE A 43 -7.11 7.57 8.28
C ILE A 43 -7.89 6.76 9.32
N LYS A 44 -7.26 6.45 10.45
CA LYS A 44 -7.85 5.64 11.52
C LYS A 44 -7.83 6.40 12.83
N ASN A 45 -8.87 6.20 13.64
CA ASN A 45 -8.89 6.66 15.02
C ASN A 45 -8.30 5.56 15.90
N LYS A 46 -7.36 5.89 16.78
CA LYS A 46 -6.97 5.00 17.88
C LYS A 46 -8.02 5.04 19.01
N GLN A 47 -7.92 4.08 19.93
CA GLN A 47 -8.75 3.98 21.14
C GLN A 47 -8.73 5.29 21.97
N ASN A 48 -7.67 6.10 21.86
CA ASN A 48 -7.55 7.39 22.56
C ASN A 48 -7.87 8.60 21.65
N LYS A 49 -8.76 8.45 20.66
CA LYS A 49 -9.13 9.46 19.63
C LYS A 49 -7.99 9.99 18.74
N LYS A 50 -6.73 9.65 19.04
CA LYS A 50 -5.58 10.04 18.24
C LYS A 50 -5.68 9.51 16.81
N ILE A 51 -5.68 10.46 15.86
CA ILE A 51 -5.69 10.19 14.43
C ILE A 51 -4.36 9.57 14.01
N ARG A 52 -4.44 8.52 13.18
CA ARG A 52 -3.29 7.85 12.56
C ARG A 52 -3.52 7.73 11.07
N VAL A 53 -2.51 8.13 10.30
CA VAL A 53 -2.45 7.91 8.85
C VAL A 53 -1.69 6.61 8.57
N ASP A 54 -2.26 5.75 7.74
CA ASP A 54 -1.72 4.43 7.36
C ASP A 54 -1.66 4.30 5.84
N PRO A 55 -0.48 4.53 5.22
CA PRO A 55 -0.27 4.25 3.81
C PRO A 55 -0.18 2.74 3.56
N GLU A 56 -0.76 2.29 2.46
CA GLU A 56 -0.81 0.90 2.03
C GLU A 56 -0.72 0.81 0.50
N PHE A 57 0.03 -0.17 0.02
CA PHE A 57 -0.11 -0.69 -1.33
C PHE A 57 -0.86 -2.03 -1.26
N ASN A 58 -1.85 -2.22 -2.13
CA ASN A 58 -2.53 -3.51 -2.24
C ASN A 58 -2.91 -3.86 -3.69
N ILE A 59 -3.07 -5.16 -3.94
CA ILE A 59 -3.63 -5.70 -5.17
C ILE A 59 -4.69 -6.74 -4.81
N CYS A 60 -5.88 -6.61 -5.38
CA CYS A 60 -6.93 -7.62 -5.29
C CYS A 60 -6.85 -8.56 -6.50
N GLN A 61 -7.08 -9.86 -6.30
CA GLN A 61 -7.22 -10.79 -7.41
C GLN A 61 -8.08 -11.99 -7.03
N HIS A 62 -8.84 -12.51 -7.98
CA HIS A 62 -9.56 -13.77 -7.82
C HIS A 62 -8.57 -14.92 -7.55
N GLN A 63 -9.00 -15.94 -6.82
CA GLN A 63 -8.17 -17.10 -6.46
C GLN A 63 -7.51 -17.77 -7.68
N LYS A 64 -8.16 -17.74 -8.84
CA LYS A 64 -7.62 -18.25 -10.10
C LYS A 64 -6.31 -17.55 -10.51
N GLY A 65 -6.14 -16.27 -10.17
CA GLY A 65 -4.93 -15.49 -10.43
C GLY A 65 -3.95 -15.41 -9.25
N ILE A 66 -4.10 -16.27 -8.22
CA ILE A 66 -3.32 -16.18 -6.97
C ILE A 66 -1.80 -16.25 -7.19
N ILE A 67 -1.35 -16.89 -8.27
CA ILE A 67 0.07 -17.03 -8.58
C ILE A 67 0.78 -15.68 -8.72
N HIS A 68 0.09 -14.64 -9.19
CA HIS A 68 0.66 -13.31 -9.32
C HIS A 68 0.78 -12.60 -7.96
N LEU A 69 -0.20 -12.80 -7.06
CA LEU A 69 -0.08 -12.32 -5.68
C LEU A 69 1.09 -13.00 -4.95
N ILE A 70 1.26 -14.32 -5.15
CA ILE A 70 2.42 -15.08 -4.66
C ILE A 70 3.72 -14.52 -5.24
N GLY A 71 3.73 -14.18 -6.54
CA GLY A 71 4.85 -13.54 -7.23
C GLY A 71 5.28 -12.24 -6.56
N PHE A 72 4.34 -11.32 -6.27
CA PHE A 72 4.64 -10.09 -5.54
C PHE A 72 5.19 -10.36 -4.14
N MET A 73 4.53 -11.23 -3.36
CA MET A 73 4.97 -11.56 -2.00
C MET A 73 6.37 -12.18 -1.99
N PHE A 74 6.66 -13.04 -2.97
CA PHE A 74 7.96 -13.67 -3.15
C PHE A 74 9.03 -12.68 -3.61
N PHE A 75 8.72 -11.78 -4.53
CA PHE A 75 9.65 -10.75 -5.01
C PHE A 75 10.02 -9.77 -3.89
N PHE A 76 9.01 -9.18 -3.24
CA PHE A 76 9.25 -8.16 -2.21
C PHE A 76 9.74 -8.76 -0.88
N LYS A 77 9.65 -10.08 -0.67
CA LYS A 77 9.97 -10.73 0.62
C LYS A 77 9.28 -10.05 1.81
N THR A 78 8.05 -9.58 1.59
CA THR A 78 7.25 -8.83 2.58
C THR A 78 5.79 -8.78 2.13
N GLY A 79 4.95 -8.09 2.90
CA GLY A 79 3.52 -8.00 2.67
C GLY A 79 2.83 -9.33 2.96
N GLY A 80 1.50 -9.39 2.86
CA GLY A 80 0.73 -10.60 3.15
C GLY A 80 -0.48 -10.75 2.25
N ILE A 81 -0.89 -12.01 2.06
CA ILE A 81 -2.06 -12.40 1.29
C ILE A 81 -3.17 -12.81 2.25
N SER A 82 -4.32 -12.16 2.15
CA SER A 82 -5.50 -12.47 2.96
C SER A 82 -6.75 -12.55 2.08
N PHE A 83 -7.74 -13.32 2.50
CA PHE A 83 -9.05 -13.35 1.84
C PHE A 83 -9.72 -11.98 1.95
N LYS A 84 -10.38 -11.53 0.89
CA LYS A 84 -11.16 -10.28 0.89
C LYS A 84 -12.54 -10.58 1.45
N THR A 85 -12.79 -10.15 2.68
CA THR A 85 -14.09 -10.29 3.36
C THR A 85 -15.22 -9.74 2.48
N GLY A 86 -16.33 -10.48 2.40
CA GLY A 86 -17.48 -10.10 1.57
C GLY A 86 -17.32 -10.37 0.07
N SER A 87 -16.25 -11.05 -0.35
CA SER A 87 -16.10 -11.56 -1.72
C SER A 87 -16.30 -13.07 -1.77
N ASN A 88 -16.58 -13.62 -2.96
CA ASN A 88 -16.72 -15.08 -3.12
C ASN A 88 -15.35 -15.78 -3.07
N ALA A 89 -14.37 -15.27 -3.83
CA ALA A 89 -13.09 -15.94 -4.02
C ALA A 89 -11.94 -14.95 -4.32
N THR A 90 -12.02 -13.72 -3.80
CA THR A 90 -10.98 -12.71 -4.00
C THR A 90 -9.99 -12.68 -2.83
N TYR A 91 -8.72 -12.55 -3.16
CA TYR A 91 -7.62 -12.37 -2.22
C TYR A 91 -6.95 -11.03 -2.43
N VAL A 92 -6.33 -10.51 -1.38
CA VAL A 92 -5.60 -9.25 -1.39
C VAL A 92 -4.17 -9.49 -0.96
N TYR A 93 -3.21 -9.13 -1.82
CA TYR A 93 -1.84 -8.90 -1.40
C TYR A 93 -1.69 -7.47 -0.92
N LYS A 94 -1.10 -7.24 0.25
CA LYS A 94 -0.87 -5.88 0.77
C LYS A 94 0.49 -5.70 1.46
N ILE A 95 1.06 -4.51 1.31
CA ILE A 95 2.23 -4.02 2.05
C ILE A 95 1.80 -2.78 2.85
N THR A 96 1.85 -2.88 4.18
CA THR A 96 1.54 -1.78 5.11
C THR A 96 2.76 -1.30 5.89
N ASN A 97 3.86 -2.05 5.84
CA ASN A 97 5.10 -1.68 6.51
C ASN A 97 5.76 -0.52 5.73
N ARG A 98 5.88 0.65 6.36
CA ARG A 98 6.43 1.86 5.73
C ARG A 98 7.88 1.70 5.24
N LYS A 99 8.72 0.99 6.00
CA LYS A 99 10.09 0.68 5.58
C LYS A 99 10.10 -0.15 4.29
N ALA A 100 9.26 -1.17 4.20
CA ALA A 100 9.13 -1.97 2.97
C ALA A 100 8.50 -1.18 1.81
N LEU A 101 7.56 -0.27 2.08
CA LEU A 101 7.03 0.63 1.04
C LEU A 101 8.14 1.51 0.46
N LYS A 102 8.99 2.09 1.32
CA LYS A 102 10.12 2.93 0.93
C LYS A 102 11.22 2.15 0.21
N GLU A 103 11.70 1.06 0.81
CA GLU A 103 12.92 0.38 0.35
C GLU A 103 12.67 -0.64 -0.75
N LYS A 104 11.42 -1.09 -0.94
CA LYS A 104 11.11 -2.19 -1.87
C LYS A 104 10.07 -1.79 -2.89
N PHE A 105 8.91 -1.31 -2.43
CA PHE A 105 7.81 -0.97 -3.34
C PHE A 105 8.13 0.24 -4.23
N ILE A 106 8.55 1.36 -3.64
CA ILE A 106 8.86 2.60 -4.39
C ILE A 106 9.94 2.37 -5.46
N PRO A 107 11.08 1.71 -5.17
CA PRO A 107 12.09 1.42 -6.19
C PRO A 107 11.55 0.52 -7.32
N TYR A 108 10.73 -0.47 -6.99
CA TYR A 108 10.10 -1.32 -7.99
C TYR A 108 9.14 -0.51 -8.88
N TYR A 109 8.28 0.32 -8.29
CA TYR A 109 7.34 1.14 -9.05
C TYR A 109 8.08 2.09 -9.99
N LYS A 110 9.11 2.79 -9.52
CA LYS A 110 9.94 3.68 -10.36
C LYS A 110 10.58 2.96 -11.55
N LYS A 111 11.00 1.71 -11.37
CA LYS A 111 11.70 0.95 -12.42
C LYS A 111 10.75 0.27 -13.42
N TYR A 112 9.67 -0.34 -12.95
CA TYR A 112 8.85 -1.26 -13.76
C TYR A 112 7.44 -0.75 -14.06
N VAL A 113 6.99 0.33 -13.40
CA VAL A 113 5.63 0.86 -13.55
C VAL A 113 5.67 2.29 -14.07
N PHE A 114 6.36 3.19 -13.37
CA PHE A 114 6.39 4.63 -13.65
C PHE A 114 6.64 5.01 -15.11
N PRO A 115 7.57 4.35 -15.86
CA PRO A 115 7.82 4.71 -17.27
C PRO A 115 6.66 4.39 -18.23
N PHE A 116 5.71 3.54 -17.82
CA PHE A 116 4.63 3.02 -18.67
C PHE A 116 3.23 3.30 -18.09
N ALA A 117 3.15 3.83 -16.88
CA ALA A 117 1.91 4.11 -16.19
C ALA A 117 1.21 5.34 -16.76
N SER A 118 -0.12 5.36 -16.60
CA SER A 118 -0.93 6.54 -16.89
C SER A 118 -0.48 7.76 -16.06
N GLN A 119 -0.72 8.95 -16.60
CA GLN A 119 -0.43 10.20 -15.89
C GLN A 119 -1.12 10.26 -14.52
N GLU A 120 -2.38 9.81 -14.42
CA GLU A 120 -3.11 9.77 -13.16
C GLU A 120 -2.44 8.85 -12.13
N LYS A 121 -2.04 7.64 -12.51
CA LYS A 121 -1.35 6.70 -11.60
C LYS A 121 0.00 7.22 -11.16
N ASN A 122 0.74 7.87 -12.07
CA ASN A 122 2.01 8.53 -11.75
C ASN A 122 1.83 9.71 -10.77
N GLN A 123 0.79 10.53 -10.93
CA GLN A 123 0.45 11.59 -9.98
C GLN A 123 0.10 11.02 -8.60
N ARG A 124 -0.74 9.98 -8.55
CA ARG A 124 -1.08 9.27 -7.31
C ARG A 124 0.17 8.68 -6.63
N PHE A 125 1.07 8.09 -7.42
CA PHE A 125 2.34 7.56 -6.92
C PHE A 125 3.23 8.66 -6.34
N TYR A 126 3.32 9.81 -6.99
CA TYR A 126 4.11 10.94 -6.49
C TYR A 126 3.61 11.44 -5.13
N ILE A 127 2.30 11.63 -4.98
CA ILE A 127 1.68 12.02 -3.71
C ILE A 127 1.94 10.95 -2.64
N PHE A 128 1.77 9.67 -2.99
CA PHE A 128 2.05 8.56 -2.08
C PHE A 128 3.52 8.53 -1.63
N GLN A 129 4.47 8.71 -2.55
CA GLN A 129 5.89 8.79 -2.23
C GLN A 129 6.17 9.96 -1.27
N LYS A 130 5.61 11.15 -1.55
CA LYS A 130 5.76 12.33 -0.69
C LYS A 130 5.25 12.07 0.73
N ILE A 131 4.11 11.38 0.88
CA ILE A 131 3.60 10.96 2.19
C ILE A 131 4.60 10.04 2.90
N ILE A 132 5.15 9.03 2.21
CA ILE A 132 6.16 8.13 2.78
C ILE A 132 7.42 8.89 3.23
N ASP A 133 7.88 9.87 2.45
CA ASP A 133 9.04 10.70 2.78
C ASP A 133 8.79 11.56 4.03
N LEU A 134 7.58 12.15 4.18
CA LEU A 134 7.19 12.86 5.39
C LEU A 134 7.11 11.95 6.63
N PHE A 135 6.73 10.67 6.45
CA PHE A 135 6.79 9.68 7.52
C PHE A 135 8.22 9.42 7.98
N GLU A 136 9.16 9.32 7.04
CA GLU A 136 10.57 9.12 7.34
C GLU A 136 11.17 10.29 8.13
N GLN A 137 10.81 11.52 7.73
CA GLN A 137 11.19 12.75 8.42
C GLN A 137 10.48 12.93 9.78
N LYS A 138 9.69 11.95 10.21
CA LYS A 138 8.91 11.98 11.47
C LYS A 138 7.92 13.14 11.57
N VAL A 139 7.53 13.77 10.45
CA VAL A 139 6.59 14.91 10.41
C VAL A 139 5.25 14.57 11.05
N HIS A 140 4.80 13.32 10.88
CA HIS A 140 3.57 12.78 11.48
C HIS A 140 3.54 12.77 13.02
N LEU A 141 4.69 12.93 13.70
CA LEU A 141 4.75 13.03 15.16
C LEU A 141 4.38 14.44 15.65
N ASN A 142 4.53 15.46 14.80
CA ASN A 142 4.15 16.83 15.08
C ASN A 142 2.69 17.08 14.65
N LYS A 143 1.85 17.68 15.51
CA LYS A 143 0.43 17.93 15.21
C LYS A 143 0.21 18.85 14.00
N LYS A 144 1.02 19.92 13.87
CA LYS A 144 0.97 20.82 12.71
C LYS A 144 1.48 20.12 11.45
N GLY A 145 2.52 19.30 11.58
CA GLY A 145 3.03 18.48 10.48
C GLY A 145 1.98 17.49 9.96
N LEU A 146 1.32 16.76 10.86
CA LEU A 146 0.22 15.88 10.50
C LEU A 146 -0.95 16.66 9.86
N ALA A 147 -1.40 17.75 10.51
CA ALA A 147 -2.57 18.52 10.10
C ALA A 147 -2.38 19.26 8.77
N PHE A 148 -1.23 19.90 8.56
CA PHE A 148 -1.03 20.84 7.45
C PHE A 148 -0.09 20.35 6.36
N GLN A 149 0.63 19.24 6.56
CA GLN A 149 1.50 18.68 5.51
C GLN A 149 1.03 17.31 5.06
N ILE A 150 0.65 16.41 5.98
CA ILE A 150 0.28 15.04 5.61
C ILE A 150 -1.20 14.95 5.23
N LEU A 151 -2.12 15.46 6.06
CA LEU A 151 -3.55 15.33 5.79
C LEU A 151 -3.97 15.94 4.43
N PRO A 152 -3.46 17.11 3.98
CA PRO A 152 -3.81 17.62 2.66
C PRO A 152 -3.47 16.64 1.53
N LEU A 153 -2.26 16.06 1.54
CA LEU A 153 -1.84 15.04 0.57
C LEU A 153 -2.73 13.80 0.62
N VAL A 154 -3.17 13.40 1.81
CA VAL A 154 -4.08 12.26 1.98
C VAL A 154 -5.46 12.53 1.37
N TYR A 155 -5.92 13.78 1.37
CA TYR A 155 -7.16 14.20 0.72
C TYR A 155 -7.00 14.33 -0.79
N GLU A 156 -5.85 14.78 -1.28
CA GLU A 156 -5.54 14.78 -2.72
C GLU A 156 -5.59 13.37 -3.34
N MET A 157 -5.35 12.31 -2.54
CA MET A 157 -5.44 10.93 -3.03
C MET A 157 -6.88 10.37 -3.10
N SER A 158 -7.85 10.96 -2.40
CA SER A 158 -9.21 10.42 -2.35
C SER A 158 -10.24 11.41 -1.83
N ASP A 159 -11.28 11.64 -2.64
CA ASP A 159 -12.41 12.53 -2.33
C ASP A 159 -13.53 11.85 -1.53
N ASN A 160 -13.53 10.52 -1.46
CA ASN A 160 -14.58 9.74 -0.78
C ASN A 160 -14.30 9.58 0.72
N ARG A 161 -14.26 10.70 1.44
CA ARG A 161 -13.97 10.76 2.89
C ARG A 161 -15.21 11.19 3.67
N LYS A 162 -15.49 10.52 4.80
CA LYS A 162 -16.64 10.85 5.67
C LYS A 162 -16.49 12.18 6.42
N LYS A 163 -15.26 12.55 6.78
CA LYS A 163 -14.94 13.81 7.45
C LYS A 163 -14.28 14.74 6.44
N THR A 164 -14.49 16.05 6.59
CA THR A 164 -13.75 17.04 5.80
C THR A 164 -12.32 17.17 6.30
N LEU A 165 -11.42 17.70 5.47
CA LEU A 165 -10.04 17.99 5.86
C LEU A 165 -10.00 18.88 7.11
N LYS A 166 -10.81 19.94 7.12
CA LYS A 166 -10.92 20.88 8.26
C LYS A 166 -11.31 20.17 9.55
N GLN A 167 -12.35 19.32 9.52
CA GLN A 167 -12.77 18.55 10.70
C GLN A 167 -11.66 17.66 11.27
N LEU A 168 -10.83 17.06 10.41
CA LEU A 168 -9.70 16.25 10.87
C LEU A 168 -8.54 17.11 11.38
N GLN A 169 -8.26 18.25 10.74
CA GLN A 169 -7.24 19.20 11.22
C GLN A 169 -7.59 19.70 12.62
N ASP A 170 -8.84 20.10 12.85
CA ASP A 170 -9.32 20.56 14.15
C ASP A 170 -9.15 19.45 15.21
N SER A 171 -9.55 18.21 14.90
CA SER A 171 -9.37 17.07 15.81
C SER A 171 -7.89 16.79 16.12
N VAL A 172 -7.00 16.82 15.13
CA VAL A 172 -5.55 16.62 15.33
C VAL A 172 -4.95 17.70 16.24
N LEU A 173 -5.45 18.95 16.16
CA LEU A 173 -4.90 20.07 16.89
C LEU A 173 -5.38 20.16 18.35
N ILE A 174 -6.57 19.62 18.64
CA ILE A 174 -7.23 19.59 19.96
C ILE A 174 -6.77 18.38 20.80
N ASP A 175 -6.60 17.19 20.21
CA ASP A 175 -6.38 15.91 20.93
C ASP A 175 -4.93 15.68 21.45
N TYR A 176 -4.23 16.73 21.92
CA TYR A 176 -2.86 16.63 22.49
C TYR A 176 -2.67 17.47 23.74
#